data_AF-B4WNY0-F1
#
_entry.id   AF-B4WNY0-F1
#
_cell.length_a   1.000
_cell.length_b   1.000
_cell.length_c   1.000
_cell.angle_alpha   90.00
_cell.angle_beta   90.00
_cell.angle_gamma   90.00
#
_symmetry.space_group_name_H-M   'P 1'
#
loop_
_entity.id
_entity.type
_entity.pdbx_description
1 polymer ?
#
loop_
_entity_poly.entity_id
_entity_poly.type
_entity_poly.pdbx_seq_one_letter_code
_entity_poly.pdbx_strand_id
1 'polypeptide(L)'
;MKIVSSLVAAIAGSCLIGLGASVYAQDPAPGLQNLVGARGRDGEMSLQNQGYEFRWADNSSGEAVYSYWTNYQTGQCISVRTEEGRYASIVTSPAFDCDQGDPAHVEDTGNTVDRRLADLIGVRASSGEAALQERGYSYVSGEEFDSSVATYWIEGSTGDCVEVITSDGVYQEIFEAEWYYCQ
;
A
#
# COMPACT_ATOMS: atom_id res chain seq x y z
N MET A 1 -6.15 -75.77 26.13
CA MET A 1 -7.47 -76.40 26.29
C MET A 1 -8.17 -75.80 27.51
N LYS A 2 -9.15 -74.92 27.30
CA LYS A 2 -10.37 -74.65 28.08
C LYS A 2 -11.02 -73.38 27.54
N ILE A 3 -12.33 -73.42 27.41
CA ILE A 3 -13.19 -72.55 26.61
C ILE A 3 -14.12 -71.77 27.58
N VAL A 4 -14.58 -70.59 27.12
CA VAL A 4 -15.83 -69.86 27.45
C VAL A 4 -15.90 -69.05 28.78
N SER A 5 -16.20 -67.73 28.68
CA SER A 5 -17.50 -67.16 29.08
C SER A 5 -17.63 -65.65 28.78
N SER A 6 -18.84 -65.23 28.40
CA SER A 6 -19.19 -64.00 27.66
C SER A 6 -19.75 -62.85 28.53
N LEU A 7 -19.96 -61.70 27.83
CA LEU A 7 -20.81 -60.52 28.14
C LEU A 7 -20.12 -59.44 29.00
N VAL A 8 -20.09 -58.15 28.64
CA VAL A 8 -21.20 -57.21 28.31
C VAL A 8 -20.70 -56.04 27.45
N ALA A 9 -21.59 -55.47 26.63
CA ALA A 9 -21.37 -54.35 25.72
C ALA A 9 -21.06 -53.01 26.40
N ALA A 10 -20.19 -52.21 25.79
CA ALA A 10 -20.25 -50.76 25.84
C ALA A 10 -19.81 -50.20 24.48
N ILE A 11 -20.75 -49.62 23.75
CA ILE A 11 -20.50 -48.87 22.53
C ILE A 11 -19.75 -47.61 22.95
N ALA A 12 -18.43 -47.64 22.90
CA ALA A 12 -17.62 -46.44 23.04
C ALA A 12 -17.76 -45.64 21.74
N GLY A 13 -18.61 -44.61 21.78
CA GLY A 13 -18.86 -43.71 20.67
C GLY A 13 -17.56 -43.08 20.19
N SER A 14 -17.23 -43.35 18.92
CA SER A 14 -16.25 -42.59 18.17
C SER A 14 -16.74 -41.14 18.03
N CYS A 15 -16.25 -40.25 18.88
CA CYS A 15 -16.31 -38.82 18.63
C CYS A 15 -15.02 -38.45 17.89
N LEU A 16 -15.01 -38.67 16.58
CA LEU A 16 -14.09 -37.97 15.68
C LEU A 16 -14.47 -36.49 15.77
N ILE A 17 -13.82 -35.76 16.67
CA ILE A 17 -13.85 -34.30 16.68
C ILE A 17 -13.09 -33.88 15.43
N GLY A 18 -13.80 -33.79 14.32
CA GLY A 18 -13.34 -33.07 13.15
C GLY A 18 -13.11 -31.64 13.60
N LEU A 19 -11.86 -31.27 13.80
CA LEU A 19 -11.44 -29.88 13.81
C LEU A 19 -11.76 -29.36 12.42
N GLY A 20 -12.96 -28.79 12.26
CA GLY A 20 -13.29 -27.97 11.11
C GLY A 20 -12.36 -26.77 11.15
N ALA A 21 -11.22 -26.88 10.46
CA ALA A 21 -10.50 -25.70 10.05
C ALA A 21 -11.49 -24.90 9.20
N SER A 22 -11.90 -23.74 9.69
CA SER A 22 -12.57 -22.74 8.86
C SER A 22 -11.58 -22.37 7.76
N VAL A 23 -11.65 -23.08 6.64
CA VAL A 23 -11.03 -22.61 5.41
C VAL A 23 -11.83 -21.38 5.03
N TYR A 24 -11.31 -20.21 5.39
CA TYR A 24 -11.76 -18.97 4.76
C TYR A 24 -11.41 -19.12 3.27
N ALA A 25 -12.39 -19.56 2.48
CA ALA A 25 -12.26 -19.54 1.04
C ALA A 25 -12.05 -18.07 0.67
N GLN A 26 -10.86 -17.74 0.18
CA GLN A 26 -10.62 -16.40 -0.32
C GLN A 26 -11.52 -16.19 -1.53
N ASP A 27 -12.33 -15.15 -1.49
CA ASP A 27 -13.37 -14.90 -2.48
C ASP A 27 -12.69 -14.51 -3.81
N PRO A 28 -12.78 -15.35 -4.87
CA PRO A 28 -12.11 -15.05 -6.12
C PRO A 28 -12.63 -13.74 -6.70
N ALA A 29 -11.74 -12.84 -7.12
CA ALA A 29 -12.16 -11.58 -7.69
C ALA A 29 -12.99 -11.82 -8.98
N PRO A 30 -14.24 -11.34 -9.06
CA PRO A 30 -15.08 -11.52 -10.24
C PRO A 30 -14.43 -10.96 -11.50
N GLY A 31 -14.46 -11.72 -12.59
CA GLY A 31 -13.95 -11.29 -13.89
C GLY A 31 -12.43 -11.37 -14.08
N LEU A 32 -11.65 -11.74 -13.06
CA LEU A 32 -10.18 -11.78 -13.13
C LEU A 32 -9.57 -13.19 -13.16
N GLN A 33 -10.39 -14.23 -13.11
CA GLN A 33 -9.92 -15.61 -13.03
C GLN A 33 -9.13 -16.07 -14.26
N ASN A 34 -9.32 -15.43 -15.40
CA ASN A 34 -8.53 -15.64 -16.62
C ASN A 34 -7.07 -15.18 -16.50
N LEU A 35 -6.73 -14.36 -15.50
CA LEU A 35 -5.38 -13.89 -15.26
C LEU A 35 -4.57 -14.81 -14.32
N VAL A 36 -5.21 -15.79 -13.69
CA VAL A 36 -4.51 -16.81 -12.89
C VAL A 36 -3.60 -17.63 -13.81
N GLY A 37 -2.33 -17.75 -13.44
CA GLY A 37 -1.26 -18.38 -14.22
C GLY A 37 -0.57 -17.46 -15.23
N ALA A 38 -1.09 -16.24 -15.46
CA ALA A 38 -0.42 -15.25 -16.30
C ALA A 38 0.96 -14.89 -15.72
N ARG A 39 1.91 -14.56 -16.60
CA ARG A 39 3.18 -13.98 -16.17
C ARG A 39 2.90 -12.61 -15.57
N GLY A 40 3.57 -12.26 -14.47
CA GLY A 40 3.29 -11.04 -13.71
C GLY A 40 3.15 -9.79 -14.59
N ARG A 41 4.12 -9.57 -15.51
CA ARG A 41 4.09 -8.44 -16.46
C ARG A 41 2.86 -8.43 -17.39
N ASP A 42 2.48 -9.59 -17.91
CA ASP A 42 1.35 -9.70 -18.85
C ASP A 42 0.00 -9.60 -18.09
N GLY A 43 -0.03 -10.11 -16.86
CA GLY A 43 -1.15 -9.97 -15.93
C GLY A 43 -1.38 -8.53 -15.48
N GLU A 44 -0.31 -7.81 -15.16
CA GLU A 44 -0.35 -6.39 -14.76
C GLU A 44 -0.92 -5.51 -15.88
N MET A 45 -0.42 -5.67 -17.10
CA MET A 45 -0.97 -4.97 -18.26
C MET A 45 -2.47 -5.27 -18.45
N SER A 46 -2.87 -6.52 -18.19
CA SER A 46 -4.29 -6.93 -18.28
C SER A 46 -5.15 -6.33 -17.16
N LEU A 47 -4.61 -6.16 -15.95
CA LEU A 47 -5.28 -5.49 -14.83
C LEU A 47 -5.47 -3.99 -15.13
N GLN A 48 -4.42 -3.30 -15.59
CA GLN A 48 -4.47 -1.90 -15.98
C GLN A 48 -5.50 -1.65 -17.10
N ASN A 49 -5.53 -2.51 -18.12
CA ASN A 49 -6.53 -2.43 -19.20
C ASN A 49 -7.97 -2.64 -18.72
N GLN A 50 -8.16 -3.32 -17.58
CA GLN A 50 -9.45 -3.53 -16.92
C GLN A 50 -9.75 -2.46 -15.86
N GLY A 51 -8.90 -1.44 -15.76
CA GLY A 51 -9.07 -0.28 -14.89
C GLY A 51 -8.62 -0.48 -13.45
N TYR A 52 -7.73 -1.44 -13.20
CA TYR A 52 -7.06 -1.59 -11.91
C TYR A 52 -5.76 -0.81 -11.87
N GLU A 53 -5.57 -0.07 -10.78
CA GLU A 53 -4.37 0.68 -10.47
C GLU A 53 -3.59 -0.01 -9.35
N PHE A 54 -2.28 -0.12 -9.52
CA PHE A 54 -1.39 -0.68 -8.50
C PHE A 54 -1.36 0.25 -7.28
N ARG A 55 -1.48 -0.31 -6.08
CA ARG A 55 -1.31 0.44 -4.83
C ARG A 55 0.06 0.16 -4.24
N TRP A 56 0.32 -1.08 -3.88
CA TRP A 56 1.56 -1.49 -3.24
C TRP A 56 1.78 -2.99 -3.32
N ALA A 57 2.96 -3.45 -2.89
CA ALA A 57 3.27 -4.87 -2.80
C ALA A 57 4.01 -5.22 -1.50
N ASP A 58 3.68 -6.39 -0.95
CA ASP A 58 4.38 -7.05 0.14
C ASP A 58 5.23 -8.21 -0.41
N ASN A 59 6.54 -8.16 -0.15
CA ASN A 59 7.49 -9.23 -0.46
C ASN A 59 8.05 -9.92 0.80
N SER A 60 7.49 -9.64 1.99
CA SER A 60 7.93 -10.23 3.26
C SER A 60 7.67 -11.73 3.35
N SER A 61 6.75 -12.26 2.52
CA SER A 61 6.36 -13.67 2.55
C SER A 61 7.36 -14.64 1.90
N GLY A 62 8.46 -14.13 1.33
CA GLY A 62 9.63 -14.89 0.85
C GLY A 62 9.42 -15.67 -0.45
N GLU A 63 8.42 -16.55 -0.50
CA GLU A 63 8.13 -17.40 -1.67
C GLU A 63 7.07 -16.79 -2.59
N ALA A 64 6.29 -15.85 -2.07
CA ALA A 64 5.28 -15.11 -2.81
C ALA A 64 5.44 -13.60 -2.66
N VAL A 65 4.99 -12.87 -3.67
CA VAL A 65 4.77 -11.42 -3.60
C VAL A 65 3.27 -11.17 -3.66
N TYR A 66 2.74 -10.43 -2.70
CA TYR A 66 1.36 -9.97 -2.73
C TYR A 66 1.34 -8.55 -3.27
N SER A 67 0.55 -8.27 -4.30
CA SER A 67 0.30 -6.91 -4.77
C SER A 67 -1.16 -6.57 -4.61
N TYR A 68 -1.44 -5.31 -4.30
CA TYR A 68 -2.79 -4.81 -4.03
C TYR A 68 -3.16 -3.79 -5.09
N TRP A 69 -4.40 -3.89 -5.57
CA TRP A 69 -4.88 -3.11 -6.71
C TRP A 69 -6.31 -2.61 -6.48
N THR A 70 -6.58 -1.38 -6.88
CA THR A 70 -7.91 -0.77 -6.79
C THR A 70 -8.46 -0.52 -8.18
N ASN A 71 -9.69 -0.93 -8.44
CA ASN A 71 -10.37 -0.56 -9.68
C ASN A 71 -10.87 0.90 -9.60
N TYR A 72 -10.40 1.78 -10.48
CA TYR A 72 -10.75 3.22 -10.41
C TYR A 72 -12.24 3.50 -10.70
N GLN A 73 -12.95 2.60 -11.38
CA GLN A 73 -14.37 2.77 -11.71
C GLN A 73 -15.29 2.27 -10.60
N THR A 74 -14.94 1.16 -9.95
CA THR A 74 -15.81 0.48 -8.98
C THR A 74 -15.35 0.60 -7.53
N GLY A 75 -14.12 1.04 -7.29
CA GLY A 75 -13.47 1.04 -5.97
C GLY A 75 -13.13 -0.37 -5.46
N GLN A 76 -13.24 -1.40 -6.30
CA GLN A 76 -12.97 -2.77 -5.89
C GLN A 76 -11.48 -2.96 -5.56
N CYS A 77 -11.19 -3.38 -4.34
CA CYS A 77 -9.86 -3.80 -3.91
C CYS A 77 -9.64 -5.29 -4.17
N ILE A 78 -8.48 -5.64 -4.72
CA ILE A 78 -8.04 -7.02 -4.92
C ILE A 78 -6.61 -7.20 -4.40
N SER A 79 -6.28 -8.43 -4.02
CA SER A 79 -4.90 -8.87 -3.82
C SER A 79 -4.52 -9.93 -4.84
N VAL A 80 -3.30 -9.82 -5.35
CA VAL A 80 -2.71 -10.71 -6.34
C VAL A 80 -1.48 -11.36 -5.72
N ARG A 81 -1.57 -12.67 -5.50
CA ARG A 81 -0.44 -13.49 -5.04
C ARG A 81 0.36 -13.93 -6.25
N THR A 82 1.64 -13.58 -6.28
CA THR A 82 2.57 -13.94 -7.36
C THR A 82 3.61 -14.91 -6.83
N GLU A 83 3.73 -16.08 -7.46
CA GLU A 83 4.73 -17.11 -7.16
C GLU A 83 5.46 -17.46 -8.46
N GLU A 84 6.78 -17.64 -8.40
CA GLU A 84 7.59 -17.98 -9.57
C GLU A 84 7.35 -17.04 -10.79
N GLY A 85 7.05 -15.77 -10.51
CA GLY A 85 6.77 -14.76 -11.54
C GLY A 85 5.41 -14.91 -12.23
N ARG A 86 4.48 -15.69 -11.66
CA ARG A 86 3.12 -15.90 -12.18
C ARG A 86 2.06 -15.66 -11.12
N TYR A 87 0.90 -15.19 -11.55
CA TYR A 87 -0.24 -15.00 -10.64
C TYR A 87 -0.76 -16.36 -10.16
N ALA A 88 -0.53 -16.68 -8.89
CA ALA A 88 -1.01 -17.89 -8.23
C ALA A 88 -2.48 -17.75 -7.83
N SER A 89 -2.90 -16.57 -7.37
CA SER A 89 -4.30 -16.28 -7.05
C SER A 89 -4.61 -14.79 -7.17
N ILE A 90 -5.87 -14.48 -7.46
CA ILE A 90 -6.43 -13.13 -7.45
C ILE A 90 -7.75 -13.17 -6.71
N VAL A 91 -7.82 -12.44 -5.61
CA VAL A 91 -8.96 -12.49 -4.68
C VAL A 91 -9.42 -11.08 -4.35
N THR A 92 -10.70 -10.93 -4.03
CA THR A 92 -11.22 -9.69 -3.47
C THR A 92 -10.61 -9.47 -2.09
N SER A 93 -10.21 -8.24 -1.81
CA SER A 93 -9.68 -7.82 -0.52
C SER A 93 -10.56 -6.70 0.07
N PRO A 94 -10.61 -6.57 1.40
CA PRO A 94 -11.14 -5.37 2.05
C PRO A 94 -10.46 -4.11 1.53
N ALA A 95 -11.20 -3.00 1.42
CA ALA A 95 -10.67 -1.73 0.91
C ALA A 95 -9.39 -1.27 1.65
N PHE A 96 -9.38 -1.40 2.98
CA PHE A 96 -8.23 -0.98 3.80
C PHE A 96 -6.92 -1.71 3.47
N ASP A 97 -6.96 -2.90 2.86
CA ASP A 97 -5.75 -3.60 2.43
C ASP A 97 -5.11 -2.87 1.23
N CYS A 98 -5.91 -2.33 0.31
CA CYS A 98 -5.40 -1.51 -0.78
C CYS A 98 -4.88 -0.16 -0.28
N ASP A 99 -5.47 0.36 0.80
CA ASP A 99 -5.07 1.60 1.46
C ASP A 99 -3.87 1.42 2.42
N GLN A 100 -3.39 0.19 2.64
CA GLN A 100 -2.33 -0.10 3.62
C GLN A 100 -0.93 0.30 3.15
N GLY A 101 -0.68 0.22 1.84
CA GLY A 101 0.51 0.80 1.22
C GLY A 101 0.25 2.09 0.46
N ASP A 102 -0.98 2.63 0.58
CA ASP A 102 -1.08 4.08 0.57
C ASP A 102 -0.45 4.59 1.87
N PRO A 103 0.39 5.64 1.83
CA PRO A 103 0.62 6.42 3.03
C PRO A 103 -0.76 6.76 3.60
N ALA A 104 -0.96 6.55 4.91
CA ALA A 104 -2.25 6.64 5.57
C ALA A 104 -3.10 7.76 4.95
N HIS A 105 -4.26 7.41 4.40
CA HIS A 105 -5.26 8.39 3.97
C HIS A 105 -5.64 9.19 5.21
N VAL A 106 -4.94 10.31 5.43
CA VAL A 106 -5.43 11.39 6.26
C VAL A 106 -6.64 11.88 5.50
N GLU A 107 -7.82 11.68 6.06
CA GLU A 107 -9.04 12.32 5.57
C GLU A 107 -8.71 13.79 5.32
N ASP A 108 -8.91 14.19 4.06
CA ASP A 108 -8.64 15.51 3.53
C ASP A 108 -9.12 16.60 4.47
N THR A 109 -8.16 17.18 5.19
CA THR A 109 -8.18 18.58 5.56
C THR A 109 -6.89 19.22 5.05
N GLY A 110 -6.61 19.10 3.74
CA GLY A 110 -5.54 19.75 2.96
C GLY A 110 -4.44 20.52 3.71
N ASN A 111 -3.77 19.87 4.68
CA ASN A 111 -2.77 20.50 5.56
C ASN A 111 -2.09 19.45 6.45
N THR A 112 -1.54 18.38 5.87
CA THR A 112 -0.57 17.56 6.62
C THR A 112 0.76 18.29 6.59
N VAL A 113 0.89 19.28 7.47
CA VAL A 113 2.19 19.87 7.79
C VAL A 113 3.14 18.74 8.11
N ASP A 114 4.23 18.61 7.37
CA ASP A 114 5.30 17.69 7.75
C ASP A 114 5.81 18.17 9.12
N ARG A 115 5.47 17.43 10.18
CA ARG A 115 5.82 17.80 11.55
C ARG A 115 7.34 17.88 11.76
N ARG A 116 8.14 17.26 10.90
CA ARG A 116 9.61 17.34 10.93
C ARG A 116 10.14 18.67 10.39
N LEU A 117 9.32 19.39 9.61
CA LEU A 117 9.66 20.67 8.98
C LEU A 117 8.80 21.83 9.50
N ALA A 118 7.85 21.57 10.39
CA ALA A 118 6.96 22.57 10.97
C ALA A 118 7.71 23.76 11.62
N ASP A 119 8.94 23.56 12.10
CA ASP A 119 9.78 24.61 12.66
C ASP A 119 10.36 25.58 11.61
N LEU A 120 10.29 25.22 10.32
CA LEU A 120 10.71 26.08 9.21
C LEU A 120 9.60 27.03 8.76
N ILE A 121 8.37 26.88 9.25
CA ILE A 121 7.27 27.80 8.96
C ILE A 121 7.56 29.18 9.58
N GLY A 122 7.45 30.22 8.76
CA GLY A 122 7.80 31.60 9.11
C GLY A 122 9.31 31.92 9.01
N VAL A 123 10.15 30.94 8.66
CA VAL A 123 11.58 31.18 8.43
C VAL A 123 11.77 31.85 7.07
N ARG A 124 12.74 32.78 7.00
CA ARG A 124 13.15 33.41 5.74
C ARG A 124 13.62 32.34 4.76
N ALA A 125 13.17 32.40 3.50
CA ALA A 125 13.40 31.36 2.51
C ALA A 125 14.87 30.91 2.43
N SER A 126 15.82 31.84 2.33
CA SER A 126 17.26 31.53 2.30
C SER A 126 17.78 30.73 3.50
N SER A 127 17.21 30.96 4.69
CA SER A 127 17.56 30.23 5.91
C SER A 127 16.84 28.88 5.97
N GLY A 128 15.60 28.82 5.48
CA GLY A 128 14.85 27.57 5.34
C GLY A 128 15.52 26.61 4.35
N GLU A 129 15.98 27.10 3.20
CA GLU A 129 16.69 26.29 2.20
C GLU A 129 17.97 25.68 2.76
N ALA A 130 18.74 26.46 3.53
CA ALA A 130 19.94 25.95 4.20
C ALA A 130 19.60 24.85 5.21
N ALA A 131 18.51 25.03 5.97
CA ALA A 131 18.05 24.03 6.94
C ALA A 131 17.53 22.75 6.26
N LEU A 132 16.83 22.86 5.13
CA LEU A 132 16.39 21.71 4.32
C LEU A 132 17.60 20.92 3.81
N GLN A 133 18.61 21.60 3.26
CA GLN A 133 19.84 20.95 2.79
C GLN A 133 20.61 20.26 3.93
N GLU A 134 20.70 20.89 5.10
CA GLU A 134 21.32 20.28 6.29
C GLU A 134 20.57 19.02 6.76
N ARG A 135 19.25 18.98 6.55
CA ARG A 135 18.37 17.84 6.85
C ARG A 135 18.36 16.78 5.75
N GLY A 136 19.14 16.94 4.69
CA GLY A 136 19.27 15.94 3.63
C GLY A 136 18.25 16.08 2.49
N TYR A 137 17.51 17.19 2.43
CA TYR A 137 16.64 17.51 1.31
C TYR A 137 17.43 18.18 0.18
N SER A 138 17.10 17.84 -1.06
CA SER A 138 17.66 18.44 -2.26
C SER A 138 16.57 19.14 -3.07
N TYR A 139 16.85 20.34 -3.56
CA TYR A 139 15.95 21.07 -4.44
C TYR A 139 15.74 20.30 -5.75
N VAL A 140 14.49 20.18 -6.18
CA VAL A 140 14.11 19.56 -7.45
C VAL A 140 13.67 20.62 -8.46
N SER A 141 12.57 21.32 -8.14
CA SER A 141 11.91 22.22 -9.05
C SER A 141 11.17 23.33 -8.30
N GLY A 142 10.67 24.31 -9.04
CA GLY A 142 9.93 25.43 -8.46
C GLY A 142 9.03 26.09 -9.49
N GLU A 143 7.91 26.58 -9.00
CA GLU A 143 6.82 27.16 -9.80
C GLU A 143 6.34 28.44 -9.13
N GLU A 144 6.15 29.49 -9.94
CA GLU A 144 5.62 30.76 -9.45
C GLU A 144 4.09 30.78 -9.58
N PHE A 145 3.41 31.18 -8.51
CA PHE A 145 1.96 31.28 -8.45
C PHE A 145 1.55 32.62 -7.82
N ASP A 146 1.10 33.56 -8.64
CA ASP A 146 0.70 34.91 -8.21
C ASP A 146 1.82 35.61 -7.40
N SER A 147 1.61 35.82 -6.09
CA SER A 147 2.60 36.41 -5.16
C SER A 147 3.38 35.37 -4.35
N SER A 148 3.31 34.10 -4.73
CA SER A 148 3.91 32.98 -4.03
C SER A 148 4.79 32.15 -4.96
N VAL A 149 5.71 31.40 -4.37
CA VAL A 149 6.58 30.45 -5.08
C VAL A 149 6.46 29.11 -4.38
N ALA A 150 6.06 28.08 -5.11
CA ALA A 150 6.15 26.70 -4.67
C ALA A 150 7.53 26.15 -5.06
N THR A 151 8.19 25.43 -4.16
CA THR A 151 9.43 24.70 -4.45
C THR A 151 9.32 23.28 -3.95
N TYR A 152 9.81 22.33 -4.73
CA TYR A 152 9.74 20.91 -4.44
C TYR A 152 11.11 20.37 -4.06
N TRP A 153 11.15 19.58 -2.98
CA TRP A 153 12.38 19.08 -2.39
C TRP A 153 12.26 17.60 -2.06
N ILE A 154 13.32 16.83 -2.28
CA ILE A 154 13.36 15.40 -2.01
C ILE A 154 14.41 15.05 -0.95
N GLU A 155 14.02 14.29 0.09
CA GLU A 155 14.94 13.79 1.11
C GLU A 155 15.73 12.59 0.58
N GLY A 156 17.05 12.66 0.63
CA GLY A 156 17.91 11.66 0.01
C GLY A 156 17.88 10.26 0.65
N SER A 157 17.34 10.12 1.86
CA SER A 157 17.38 8.85 2.60
C SER A 157 16.08 8.04 2.49
N THR A 158 14.94 8.71 2.62
CA THR A 158 13.60 8.12 2.56
C THR A 158 12.92 8.30 1.21
N GLY A 159 13.31 9.34 0.45
CA GLY A 159 12.57 9.79 -0.72
C GLY A 159 11.37 10.68 -0.39
N ASP A 160 11.25 11.16 0.86
CA ASP A 160 10.18 12.09 1.26
C ASP A 160 10.20 13.31 0.35
N CYS A 161 9.10 13.53 -0.38
CA CYS A 161 8.90 14.66 -1.29
C CYS A 161 8.04 15.71 -0.58
N VAL A 162 8.52 16.95 -0.55
CA VAL A 162 7.80 18.06 0.09
C VAL A 162 7.69 19.25 -0.84
N GLU A 163 6.55 19.93 -0.79
CA GLU A 163 6.32 21.23 -1.40
C GLU A 163 6.42 22.31 -0.33
N VAL A 164 7.15 23.37 -0.64
CA VAL A 164 7.36 24.53 0.22
C VAL A 164 6.79 25.76 -0.46
N ILE A 165 5.74 26.32 0.12
CA ILE A 165 5.13 27.57 -0.34
C ILE A 165 5.84 28.74 0.33
N THR A 166 6.41 29.61 -0.47
CA THR A 166 7.05 30.86 -0.04
C THR A 166 6.22 32.05 -0.47
N SER A 167 5.90 32.94 0.46
CA SER A 167 5.31 34.24 0.17
C SER A 167 5.91 35.31 1.09
N ASP A 168 6.02 36.54 0.61
CA ASP A 168 6.72 37.64 1.30
C ASP A 168 8.16 37.28 1.75
N GLY A 169 8.81 36.36 1.03
CA GLY A 169 10.17 35.91 1.30
C GLY A 169 10.34 34.99 2.51
N VAL A 170 9.24 34.45 3.05
CA VAL A 170 9.24 33.47 4.15
C VAL A 170 8.44 32.23 3.77
N TYR A 171 8.79 31.09 4.36
CA TYR A 171 8.02 29.85 4.21
C TYR A 171 6.68 30.00 4.92
N GLN A 172 5.60 29.85 4.16
CA GLN A 172 4.23 29.94 4.67
C GLN A 172 3.71 28.56 5.04
N GLU A 173 3.91 27.59 4.15
CA GLU A 173 3.39 26.24 4.27
C GLU A 173 4.42 25.24 3.74
N ILE A 174 4.47 24.08 4.39
CA ILE A 174 5.30 22.94 3.97
C ILE A 174 4.43 21.70 4.14
N PHE A 175 4.21 20.97 3.07
CA PHE A 175 3.41 19.75 3.08
C PHE A 175 4.08 18.67 2.22
N GLU A 176 3.72 17.42 2.49
CA GLU A 176 4.12 16.29 1.64
C GLU A 176 3.53 16.47 0.24
N ALA A 177 4.36 16.27 -0.78
CA ALA A 177 4.00 16.41 -2.18
C ALA A 177 4.02 15.04 -2.87
N GLU A 178 3.21 14.89 -3.93
CA GLU A 178 3.19 13.66 -4.71
C GLU A 178 4.53 13.44 -5.42
N TRP A 179 4.96 12.17 -5.51
CA TRP A 179 6.28 11.80 -6.05
C TRP A 179 6.56 12.39 -7.44
N TYR A 180 5.53 12.58 -8.26
CA TYR A 180 5.62 13.11 -9.63
C TYR A 180 6.23 14.53 -9.69
N TYR A 181 6.08 15.33 -8.63
CA TYR A 181 6.65 16.69 -8.55
C TYR A 181 8.15 16.68 -8.21
N CYS A 182 8.65 15.57 -7.68
CA CYS A 182 10.05 15.38 -7.27
C CYS A 182 10.89 14.51 -8.24
N GLN A 183 10.44 14.33 -9.49
CA GLN A 183 11.14 13.52 -10.52
C GLN A 183 12.06 14.35 -11.43
#